data_AF-A0A2N3G059-F1
#
_entry.id   AF-A0A2N3G059-F1
#
_cell.length_a   1.000
_cell.length_b   1.000
_cell.length_c   1.000
_cell.angle_alpha   90.00
_cell.angle_beta   90.00
_cell.angle_gamma   90.00
#
_symmetry.space_group_name_H-M   'P 1'
#
loop_
_entity.id
_entity.type
_entity.pdbx_description
1 polymer ?
#
loop_
_entity_poly.entity_id
_entity_poly.type
_entity_poly.pdbx_seq_one_letter_code
_entity_poly.pdbx_strand_id
1 'polypeptide(L)' 'MTHDGTESELTKARAEGATRERERIVAYLAFHEASALDKASSADNDASRAYQTTIAKAMTAMREAIAGEFHWKAGL' A
#
# COMPACT_ATOMS: atom_id res chain seq x y z
N MET A 1 1.37 -33.61 23.87
CA MET A 1 2.55 -32.93 23.31
C MET A 1 2.53 -33.23 21.81
N THR A 2 2.24 -32.35 20.85
CA THR A 2 2.13 -30.89 20.71
C THR A 2 1.37 -30.65 19.40
N HIS A 3 0.05 -30.47 19.42
CA HIS A 3 -0.71 -30.02 18.24
C HIS A 3 -1.06 -28.52 18.35
N ASP A 4 -1.29 -28.04 19.57
CA ASP A 4 -1.68 -26.66 19.88
C ASP A 4 -0.55 -25.62 19.63
N GLY A 5 0.71 -26.01 19.87
CA GLY A 5 1.86 -25.15 19.62
C GLY A 5 2.12 -24.88 18.13
N THR A 6 1.85 -25.85 17.26
CA THR A 6 2.16 -25.73 15.82
C THR A 6 1.16 -24.79 15.13
N GLU A 7 -0.12 -24.82 15.51
CA GLU A 7 -1.17 -23.96 14.93
C GLU A 7 -1.01 -22.49 15.36
N SER A 8 -0.60 -22.26 16.62
CA SER A 8 -0.29 -20.93 17.14
C SER A 8 0.89 -20.28 16.39
N GLU A 9 1.96 -21.04 16.17
CA GLU A 9 3.15 -20.55 15.47
C GLU A 9 2.89 -20.30 13.98
N LEU A 10 2.09 -21.14 13.32
CA LEU A 10 1.66 -20.91 11.93
C LEU A 10 0.81 -19.65 11.79
N THR A 11 -0.07 -19.39 12.75
CA THR A 11 -0.89 -18.16 12.77
C THR A 11 -0.03 -16.91 12.92
N LYS A 12 0.96 -16.94 13.83
CA LYS A 12 1.92 -15.84 14.00
C LYS A 12 2.75 -15.60 12.74
N ALA A 13 3.33 -16.66 12.17
CA ALA A 13 4.11 -16.55 10.95
C ALA A 13 3.31 -15.97 9.78
N ARG A 14 2.01 -16.32 9.68
CA ARG A 14 1.10 -15.73 8.68
C ARG A 14 0.84 -14.25 8.92
N ALA A 15 0.61 -13.84 10.18
CA ALA A 15 0.40 -12.44 10.54
C ALA A 15 1.66 -11.58 10.30
N GLU A 16 2.84 -12.10 10.61
CA GLU A 16 4.12 -11.47 10.30
C GLU A 16 4.36 -11.35 8.80
N GLY A 17 4.06 -12.41 8.04
CA GLY A 17 4.16 -12.40 6.58
C GLY A 17 3.24 -11.35 5.94
N ALA A 18 1.99 -11.28 6.40
CA ALA A 18 1.04 -10.26 5.95
C ALA A 18 1.51 -8.83 6.28
N THR A 19 2.12 -8.64 7.45
CA THR A 19 2.66 -7.35 7.86
C THR A 19 3.83 -6.91 6.98
N ARG A 20 4.79 -7.80 6.72
CA ARG A 20 5.92 -7.51 5.85
C ARG A 20 5.47 -7.18 4.42
N GLU A 21 4.51 -7.92 3.90
CA GLU A 21 4.01 -7.66 2.54
C GLU A 21 3.26 -6.32 2.46
N ARG A 22 2.46 -6.00 3.49
CA ARG A 22 1.83 -4.68 3.62
C ARG A 22 2.87 -3.56 3.60
N GLU A 23 3.93 -3.67 4.39
CA GLU A 23 5.02 -2.68 4.44
C GLU A 23 5.70 -2.52 3.08
N ARG A 24 5.95 -3.62 2.36
CA ARG A 24 6.52 -3.58 1.01
C ARG A 24 5.61 -2.85 0.01
N ILE A 25 4.31 -3.13 0.05
CA ILE A 25 3.35 -2.46 -0.84
C ILE A 25 3.27 -0.96 -0.49
N VAL A 26 3.23 -0.60 0.79
CA VAL A 26 3.24 0.80 1.24
C VAL A 26 4.49 1.53 0.74
N ALA A 27 5.67 0.91 0.83
CA ALA A 27 6.92 1.49 0.34
C ALA A 27 6.92 1.64 -1.20
N TYR A 28 6.40 0.64 -1.93
CA TYR A 28 6.25 0.70 -3.38
C TYR A 28 5.35 1.86 -3.81
N LEU A 29 4.20 2.01 -3.16
CA LEU A 29 3.26 3.10 -3.46
C LEU A 29 3.87 4.47 -3.14
N ALA A 30 4.60 4.60 -2.03
CA ALA A 30 5.30 5.84 -1.67
C ALA A 30 6.37 6.23 -2.70
N PHE A 31 7.12 5.25 -3.22
CA PHE A 31 8.11 5.51 -4.28
C PHE A 31 7.44 6.04 -5.56
N HIS A 32 6.35 5.41 -5.99
CA HIS A 32 5.63 5.82 -7.19
C HIS A 32 4.86 7.13 -7.03
N GLU A 33 4.32 7.41 -5.83
CA GLU A 33 3.77 8.71 -5.44
C GLU A 33 4.81 9.81 -5.66
N ALA A 34 6.02 9.66 -5.09
CA ALA A 34 7.09 10.63 -5.23
C ALA A 34 7.54 10.81 -6.68
N SER A 35 7.68 9.72 -7.45
CA SER A 35 8.04 9.79 -8.87
C SER A 35 6.98 10.50 -9.71
N ALA A 36 5.68 10.30 -9.41
CA ALA A 36 4.61 10.99 -10.11
C ALA A 36 4.59 12.49 -9.78
N LEU A 37 4.86 12.89 -8.52
CA LEU A 37 4.99 14.30 -8.15
C LEU A 37 6.16 14.98 -8.86
N ASP A 38 7.30 14.30 -8.96
CA ASP A 38 8.47 14.80 -9.71
C ASP A 38 8.13 15.03 -11.20
N LYS A 39 7.48 14.05 -11.84
CA LYS A 39 6.98 14.19 -13.22
C LYS A 39 5.92 15.27 -13.38
N ALA A 40 5.06 15.47 -12.39
CA ALA A 40 4.10 16.56 -12.39
C ALA A 40 4.81 17.92 -12.33
N SER A 41 5.88 18.05 -11.55
CA SER A 41 6.64 19.30 -11.44
C SER A 41 7.35 19.66 -12.75
N SER A 42 7.89 18.66 -13.45
CA SER A 42 8.63 18.81 -14.72
C SER A 42 7.74 18.78 -15.97
N ALA A 43 6.43 18.70 -15.84
CA ALA A 43 5.53 18.65 -16.98
C ALA A 43 5.48 19.98 -17.76
N ASP A 44 5.61 19.90 -19.09
CA ASP A 44 5.59 21.06 -20.00
C ASP A 44 4.18 21.53 -20.38
N ASN A 45 3.14 20.78 -20.00
CA ASN A 45 1.76 21.15 -20.25
C ASN A 45 0.83 20.70 -19.11
N ASP A 46 -0.33 21.35 -19.04
CA ASP A 46 -1.29 21.15 -17.95
C ASP A 46 -1.93 19.77 -17.96
N ALA A 47 -2.13 19.17 -19.14
CA ALA A 47 -2.71 17.83 -19.24
C ALA A 47 -1.77 16.77 -18.63
N SER A 48 -0.49 16.81 -18.96
CA SER A 48 0.54 15.94 -18.38
C SER A 48 0.68 16.17 -16.88
N ARG A 49 0.66 17.44 -16.43
CA ARG A 49 0.71 17.79 -15.00
C ARG A 49 -0.48 17.22 -14.23
N ALA A 50 -1.69 17.40 -14.75
CA ALA A 50 -2.92 16.90 -14.15
C ALA A 50 -2.94 15.37 -14.09
N TYR A 51 -2.49 14.71 -15.15
CA TYR A 51 -2.38 13.25 -15.20
C TYR A 51 -1.42 12.72 -14.13
N GLN A 52 -0.20 13.26 -14.06
CA GLN A 52 0.80 12.81 -13.06
C GLN A 52 0.35 13.13 -11.63
N THR A 53 -0.27 14.29 -11.40
CA THR A 53 -0.88 14.63 -10.10
C THR A 53 -1.98 13.64 -9.71
N THR A 54 -2.77 13.18 -10.68
CA THR A 54 -3.82 12.16 -10.44
C THR A 54 -3.22 10.83 -10.03
N ILE A 55 -2.14 10.40 -10.69
CA ILE A 55 -1.39 9.19 -10.28
C ILE A 55 -0.89 9.34 -8.84
N ALA A 56 -0.25 10.46 -8.51
CA ALA A 56 0.26 10.69 -7.17
C ALA A 56 -0.84 10.55 -6.12
N LYS A 57 -1.99 11.22 -6.32
CA LYS A 57 -3.15 11.14 -5.42
C LYS A 57 -3.70 9.72 -5.29
N ALA A 58 -3.75 8.96 -6.38
CA ALA A 58 -4.19 7.58 -6.35
C ALA A 58 -3.24 6.70 -5.52
N MET A 59 -1.93 6.88 -5.67
CA MET A 59 -0.92 6.15 -4.88
C MET A 59 -1.03 6.50 -3.39
N THR A 60 -1.20 7.78 -3.05
CA THR A 60 -1.43 8.23 -1.67
C THR A 60 -2.65 7.53 -1.06
N ALA A 61 -3.79 7.56 -1.77
CA ALA A 61 -5.04 6.95 -1.29
C ALA A 61 -4.92 5.43 -1.10
N MET A 62 -4.29 4.73 -2.05
CA MET A 62 -4.03 3.28 -1.91
C MET A 62 -3.10 2.99 -0.74
N ARG A 63 -2.06 3.81 -0.55
CA ARG A 63 -1.09 3.66 0.54
C ARG A 63 -1.75 3.82 1.90
N GLU A 64 -2.57 4.85 2.06
CA GLU A 64 -3.34 5.07 3.30
C GLU A 64 -4.30 3.91 3.59
N ALA A 65 -5.02 3.44 2.58
CA ALA A 65 -5.97 2.34 2.73
C ALA A 65 -5.28 1.00 3.10
N ILE A 66 -4.08 0.75 2.57
CA ILE A 66 -3.31 -0.45 2.86
C ILE A 66 -2.59 -0.34 4.21
N ALA A 67 -2.02 0.82 4.54
CA ALA A 67 -1.32 1.06 5.80
C ALA A 67 -2.27 1.04 7.02
N GLY A 68 -3.49 1.58 6.86
CA GLY A 68 -4.50 1.61 7.92
C GLY A 68 -5.21 0.27 8.18
N GLU A 69 -4.76 -0.82 7.55
CA GLU A 69 -5.47 -2.10 7.42
C GLU A 69 -6.82 -1.92 6.71
N PHE A 70 -6.95 -2.49 5.50
CA PHE A 70 -8.15 -2.32 4.68
C PHE A 70 -9.35 -3.02 5.35
N HIS A 71 -10.11 -2.30 6.18
CA HIS A 71 -11.41 -2.74 6.67
C HIS A 71 -12.41 -2.66 5.50
N TRP A 72 -12.41 -3.66 4.62
CA TRP A 72 -13.66 -3.96 3.92
C TRP A 72 -14.66 -4.28 5.03
N LYS A 73 -15.65 -3.42 5.25
CA LYS A 73 -16.84 -3.85 5.99
C LYS A 73 -17.39 -5.05 5.21
N ALA A 74 -17.06 -6.25 5.66
CA ALA A 74 -17.78 -7.46 5.31
C ALA A 74 -19.15 -7.34 5.98
N GLY A 75 -20.05 -6.61 5.34
CA GLY A 75 -21.35 -6.27 5.88
C GLY A 75 -22.16 -5.50 4.83
N LEU A 76 -22.57 -6.20 3.79
CA LEU A 76 -23.83 -5.96 3.09
C LEU A 76 -24.80 -7.07 3.51
#